data_AF-A0A8T6LBM3-F1
#
_entry.id   AF-A0A8T6LBM3-F1
#
_cell.length_a   1.000
_cell.length_b   1.000
_cell.length_c   1.000
_cell.angle_alpha   90.00
_cell.angle_beta   90.00
_cell.angle_gamma   90.00
#
_symmetry.space_group_name_H-M   'P 1'
#
loop_
_entity.id
_entity.type
_entity.pdbx_description
1 polymer ?
#
loop_
_entity_poly.entity_id
_entity_poly.type
_entity_poly.pdbx_seq_one_letter_code
_entity_poly.pdbx_strand_id
1 'polypeptide(L)'
;MHPLPRGHSLDDAGASPHRSGRGHRGRPGHAARHERPDDRHHHLRAVRLGGGPGGLLHREVPGRVPGPDPRRRESGGRVSTVTLTIDGQRVTVPEGTSLLHAAEEIGVEVPHYCYHAALSAPAQCRLCLVDVEGAPKPMPSCVTQAQDGQVVRTDEGLAREMRKGVLEFYLINHPLDCPICDQSGECKLQDYVHSEGRAHGRGVEPKRVFGRDDFGGDVLFYGDRCVMCTRCVRFMEEMAQDPVLTVVERGDRAVIDTFFEQGLKDSSWSGNIVDICPVGALVSKDFLHKARAWDLDHTPSVCPNCSQGCNVDIHTRDNVVHRLKPRENPEVNGHWMCD
;
A
#
# COMPACT_ATOMS: atom_id res chain seq x y z
N MET A 1 5.22 -33.93 3.91
CA MET A 1 4.62 -34.48 5.14
C MET A 1 5.47 -35.66 5.61
N HIS A 2 6.17 -35.53 6.74
CA HIS A 2 6.77 -36.66 7.44
C HIS A 2 6.26 -36.66 8.89
N PRO A 3 5.88 -37.83 9.45
CA PRO A 3 5.15 -37.92 10.71
C PRO A 3 6.09 -37.98 11.93
N LEU A 4 5.68 -37.33 13.02
CA LEU A 4 6.28 -37.48 14.35
C LEU A 4 5.69 -38.70 15.09
N PRO A 5 6.47 -39.47 15.86
CA PRO A 5 5.95 -40.56 16.66
C PRO A 5 5.42 -40.09 18.03
N ARG A 6 4.32 -40.73 18.46
CA ARG A 6 3.64 -40.60 19.76
C ARG A 6 4.18 -41.59 20.79
N GLY A 7 4.02 -41.26 22.07
CA GLY A 7 4.05 -42.18 23.24
C GLY A 7 5.26 -41.93 24.14
N HIS A 8 5.16 -41.70 25.45
CA HIS A 8 4.30 -42.36 26.44
C HIS A 8 3.93 -41.46 27.64
N SER A 9 2.87 -41.88 28.31
CA SER A 9 2.09 -41.26 29.38
C SER A 9 2.55 -41.58 30.81
N LEU A 10 2.24 -40.64 31.72
CA LEU A 10 1.70 -40.72 33.10
C LEU A 10 2.35 -41.65 34.15
N ASP A 11 2.62 -41.09 35.34
CA ASP A 11 1.94 -41.53 36.58
C ASP A 11 2.16 -40.56 37.77
N ASP A 12 1.12 -40.47 38.59
CA ASP A 12 0.88 -39.69 39.81
C ASP A 12 1.62 -40.19 41.07
N ALA A 13 1.86 -39.29 42.04
CA ALA A 13 1.85 -39.44 43.51
C ALA A 13 2.85 -38.42 44.12
N GLY A 14 2.64 -37.68 45.21
CA GLY A 14 1.66 -37.69 46.28
C GLY A 14 2.31 -37.00 47.51
N ALA A 15 1.59 -36.05 48.12
CA ALA A 15 1.62 -35.61 49.54
C ALA A 15 2.91 -35.03 50.23
N SER A 16 2.91 -33.70 50.45
CA SER A 16 2.87 -32.91 51.74
C SER A 16 3.63 -33.36 53.02
N PRO A 17 3.78 -32.55 54.12
CA PRO A 17 3.82 -31.08 54.34
C PRO A 17 4.84 -30.58 55.45
N HIS A 18 4.77 -29.28 55.84
CA HIS A 18 5.32 -28.57 57.04
C HIS A 18 6.75 -27.96 56.93
N ARG A 19 7.09 -26.74 57.40
CA ARG A 19 6.74 -25.94 58.61
C ARG A 19 7.04 -24.43 58.38
N SER A 20 6.06 -23.53 58.57
CA SER A 20 5.93 -22.50 59.63
C SER A 20 7.03 -21.43 59.83
N GLY A 21 6.68 -20.16 59.63
CA GLY A 21 7.41 -18.99 60.13
C GLY A 21 6.62 -17.67 60.01
N ARG A 22 6.08 -17.20 61.15
CA ARG A 22 5.41 -15.91 61.49
C ARG A 22 5.96 -14.70 60.69
N GLY A 23 5.24 -13.65 60.29
CA GLY A 23 4.00 -13.04 60.73
C GLY A 23 4.26 -11.53 60.97
N HIS A 24 3.79 -10.64 60.09
CA HIS A 24 3.63 -9.22 60.41
C HIS A 24 2.40 -8.64 59.69
N ARG A 25 1.53 -8.00 60.47
CA ARG A 25 0.23 -7.45 60.06
C ARG A 25 0.40 -6.17 59.23
N GLY A 26 -0.37 -6.05 58.15
CA GLY A 26 -0.61 -4.82 57.38
C GLY A 26 -1.89 -4.95 56.53
N ARG A 27 -2.87 -4.10 56.84
CA ARG A 27 -4.22 -3.81 56.26
C ARG A 27 -4.65 -4.37 54.88
N PRO A 28 -5.96 -4.63 54.67
CA PRO A 28 -6.51 -5.15 53.42
C PRO A 28 -6.67 -4.07 52.36
N GLY A 29 -6.03 -4.24 51.21
CA GLY A 29 -6.29 -3.49 49.98
C GLY A 29 -7.27 -4.27 49.09
N HIS A 30 -8.31 -3.61 48.63
CA HIS A 30 -9.38 -4.15 47.79
C HIS A 30 -8.86 -4.79 46.50
N ALA A 31 -9.46 -5.94 46.15
CA ALA A 31 -9.29 -6.61 44.87
C ALA A 31 -9.80 -5.71 43.73
N ALA A 32 -8.92 -5.31 42.82
CA ALA A 32 -9.30 -4.67 41.56
C ALA A 32 -9.74 -5.74 40.56
N ARG A 33 -10.99 -5.61 40.11
CA ARG A 33 -11.56 -6.39 39.00
C ARG A 33 -10.85 -6.01 37.70
N HIS A 34 -10.66 -7.00 36.84
CA HIS A 34 -10.28 -6.82 35.44
C HIS A 34 -11.32 -5.94 34.72
N GLU A 35 -10.89 -4.79 34.21
CA GLU A 35 -11.61 -3.98 33.23
C GLU A 35 -10.94 -4.13 31.85
N ARG A 36 -11.78 -4.26 30.82
CA ARG A 36 -11.39 -4.37 29.40
C ARG A 36 -10.83 -3.02 28.92
N PRO A 37 -9.92 -2.98 27.92
CA PRO A 37 -9.48 -1.71 27.35
C PRO A 37 -10.65 -1.02 26.63
N ASP A 38 -10.80 0.25 26.96
CA ASP A 38 -11.85 1.19 26.56
C ASP A 38 -11.63 1.66 25.11
N ASP A 39 -12.61 1.45 24.23
CA ASP A 39 -12.70 2.02 22.87
C ASP A 39 -12.87 3.55 22.99
N ARG A 40 -11.77 4.28 23.01
CA ARG A 40 -11.80 5.74 23.02
C ARG A 40 -11.92 6.28 21.60
N HIS A 41 -13.16 6.39 21.12
CA HIS A 41 -13.51 7.29 20.03
C HIS A 41 -13.18 8.74 20.44
N HIS A 42 -12.25 9.37 19.74
CA HIS A 42 -11.92 10.78 19.91
C HIS A 42 -13.01 11.65 19.26
N HIS A 43 -14.09 11.92 19.99
CA HIS A 43 -15.10 12.89 19.57
C HIS A 43 -14.60 14.33 19.74
N LEU A 44 -14.14 14.95 18.66
CA LEU A 44 -13.97 16.40 18.61
C LEU A 44 -15.29 17.06 18.24
N ARG A 45 -15.97 17.65 19.24
CA ARG A 45 -17.12 18.56 19.01
C ARG A 45 -16.62 19.90 18.47
N ALA A 46 -16.89 20.18 17.21
CA ALA A 46 -16.77 21.52 16.64
C ALA A 46 -18.09 22.30 16.76
N VAL A 47 -17.96 23.60 17.07
CA VAL A 47 -19.04 24.57 17.27
C VAL A 47 -19.76 24.87 15.95
N ARG A 48 -21.09 24.73 15.93
CA ARG A 48 -21.94 25.11 14.78
C ARG A 48 -21.86 26.61 14.53
N LEU A 49 -21.32 27.01 13.39
CA LEU A 49 -21.67 28.29 12.77
C LEU A 49 -22.94 28.06 11.93
N GLY A 50 -23.99 28.81 12.26
CA GLY A 50 -25.32 28.65 11.66
C GLY A 50 -25.35 28.98 10.16
N GLY A 51 -26.01 28.14 9.39
CA GLY A 51 -26.39 28.36 7.99
C GLY A 51 -27.76 27.73 7.73
N GLY A 52 -28.64 28.49 7.06
CA GLY A 52 -30.07 28.22 6.89
C GLY A 52 -30.46 27.03 5.99
N PRO A 53 -31.76 26.84 5.72
CA PRO A 53 -32.30 25.56 5.30
C PRO A 53 -32.16 25.29 3.80
N GLY A 54 -31.64 24.10 3.49
CA GLY A 54 -32.17 23.18 2.48
C GLY A 54 -32.31 23.66 1.05
N GLY A 55 -31.22 23.62 0.28
CA GLY A 55 -31.26 23.47 -1.17
C GLY A 55 -30.64 22.12 -1.54
N LEU A 56 -31.44 21.22 -2.13
CA LEU A 56 -30.92 20.02 -2.79
C LEU A 56 -29.99 20.48 -3.92
N LEU A 57 -28.67 20.42 -3.69
CA LEU A 57 -27.70 20.63 -4.74
C LEU A 57 -27.77 19.40 -5.66
N HIS A 58 -28.48 19.54 -6.78
CA HIS A 58 -28.23 18.70 -7.94
C HIS A 58 -26.76 18.89 -8.31
N ARG A 59 -25.90 17.98 -7.83
CA ARG A 59 -24.50 17.92 -8.22
C ARG A 59 -24.51 17.40 -9.66
N GLU A 60 -24.34 18.32 -10.60
CA GLU A 60 -24.12 17.97 -12.00
C GLU A 60 -23.00 16.93 -12.05
N VAL A 61 -23.30 15.76 -12.62
CA VAL A 61 -22.29 14.75 -12.93
C VAL A 61 -21.26 15.45 -13.82
N PRO A 62 -19.99 15.56 -13.42
CA PRO A 62 -18.97 16.16 -14.26
C PRO A 62 -19.00 15.48 -15.63
N GLY A 63 -19.07 16.28 -16.69
CA GLY A 63 -18.97 15.77 -18.05
C GLY A 63 -17.72 14.89 -18.17
N ARG A 64 -17.87 13.74 -18.86
CA ARG A 64 -16.80 12.76 -19.13
C ARG A 64 -15.47 13.47 -19.32
N VAL A 65 -14.52 13.25 -18.41
CA VAL A 65 -13.12 13.63 -18.64
C VAL A 65 -12.74 13.00 -19.97
N PRO A 66 -12.39 13.77 -21.01
CA PRO A 66 -12.01 13.19 -22.27
C PRO A 66 -10.83 12.26 -22.00
N GLY A 67 -11.02 10.96 -22.24
CA GLY A 67 -9.87 10.07 -22.39
C GLY A 67 -8.94 10.65 -23.46
N PRO A 68 -7.63 10.35 -23.41
CA PRO A 68 -6.69 10.83 -24.40
C PRO A 68 -7.26 10.57 -25.80
N ASP A 69 -7.46 11.64 -26.59
CA ASP A 69 -8.08 11.53 -27.91
C ASP A 69 -7.21 10.62 -28.80
N PRO A 70 -7.71 9.44 -29.24
CA PRO A 70 -6.96 8.55 -30.11
C PRO A 70 -6.71 9.16 -31.51
N ARG A 71 -7.39 10.28 -31.82
CA ARG A 71 -7.18 11.06 -33.05
C ARG A 71 -6.20 12.22 -32.87
N ARG A 72 -5.60 12.41 -31.69
CA ARG A 72 -4.39 13.23 -31.55
C ARG A 72 -3.18 12.44 -32.07
N ARG A 73 -3.25 12.07 -33.35
CA ARG A 73 -2.10 11.65 -34.15
C ARG A 73 -1.05 12.74 -34.05
N GLU A 74 0.05 12.39 -33.40
CA GLU A 74 1.41 12.87 -33.61
C GLU A 74 1.48 14.13 -34.50
N SER A 75 1.48 15.30 -33.86
CA SER A 75 2.16 16.44 -34.45
C SER A 75 3.62 16.02 -34.61
N GLY A 76 4.05 15.80 -35.85
CA GLY A 76 5.39 15.35 -36.24
C GLY A 76 6.51 16.35 -35.91
N GLY A 77 6.69 16.66 -34.63
CA GLY A 77 7.92 17.20 -34.09
C GLY A 77 8.90 16.05 -33.88
N ARG A 78 10.16 16.22 -34.30
CA ARG A 78 11.24 15.30 -33.88
C ARG A 78 11.25 15.25 -32.36
N VAL A 79 10.92 14.10 -31.79
CA VAL A 79 11.13 13.85 -30.37
C VAL A 79 12.63 13.85 -30.15
N SER A 80 13.15 14.83 -29.39
CA SER A 80 14.54 14.81 -28.97
C SER A 80 14.74 13.60 -28.06
N THR A 81 15.84 12.88 -28.28
CA THR A 81 16.17 11.68 -27.52
C THR A 81 17.49 11.89 -26.81
N VAL A 82 17.61 11.32 -25.61
CA VAL A 82 18.85 11.29 -24.82
C VAL A 82 19.33 9.85 -24.71
N THR A 83 20.64 9.65 -24.74
CA THR A 83 21.24 8.32 -24.55
C THR A 83 22.02 8.28 -23.26
N LEU A 84 21.72 7.30 -22.41
CA LEU A 84 22.36 7.08 -21.12
C LEU A 84 22.77 5.62 -20.96
N THR A 85 23.56 5.34 -19.93
CA THR A 85 23.99 3.98 -19.57
C THR A 85 23.39 3.63 -18.22
N ILE A 86 22.64 2.53 -18.13
CA ILE A 86 22.07 2.00 -16.88
C ILE A 86 22.64 0.59 -16.67
N ASP A 87 23.33 0.37 -15.57
CA ASP A 87 23.96 -0.93 -15.22
C ASP A 87 24.83 -1.50 -16.36
N GLY A 88 25.55 -0.62 -17.07
CA GLY A 88 26.41 -0.96 -18.20
C GLY A 88 25.68 -1.13 -19.55
N GLN A 89 24.34 -1.07 -19.57
CA GLN A 89 23.53 -1.15 -20.78
C GLN A 89 23.20 0.24 -21.31
N ARG A 90 23.43 0.48 -22.60
CA ARG A 90 23.05 1.75 -23.25
C ARG A 90 21.57 1.74 -23.58
N VAL A 91 20.86 2.80 -23.22
CA VAL A 91 19.45 3.00 -23.50
C VAL A 91 19.24 4.40 -24.08
N THR A 92 18.34 4.51 -25.06
CA THR A 92 17.96 5.78 -25.69
C THR A 92 16.48 6.00 -25.44
N VAL A 93 16.14 7.11 -24.79
CA VAL A 93 14.77 7.45 -24.40
C VAL A 93 14.41 8.86 -24.87
N PRO A 94 13.11 9.19 -25.01
CA PRO A 94 12.68 10.57 -25.20
C PRO A 94 13.22 11.50 -24.11
N GLU A 95 13.58 12.72 -24.49
CA GLU A 95 13.96 13.75 -23.52
C GLU A 95 12.83 14.00 -22.50
N GLY A 96 13.19 14.16 -21.22
CA GLY A 96 12.23 14.30 -20.13
C GLY A 96 11.76 12.99 -19.49
N THR A 97 12.11 11.83 -20.06
CA THR A 97 11.86 10.52 -19.44
C THR A 97 12.56 10.42 -18.09
N SER A 98 11.89 9.87 -17.07
CA SER A 98 12.48 9.65 -15.75
C SER A 98 13.50 8.50 -15.80
N LEU A 99 14.46 8.48 -14.88
CA LEU A 99 15.40 7.36 -14.77
C LEU A 99 14.70 6.04 -14.44
N LEU A 100 13.55 6.09 -13.76
CA LEU A 100 12.74 4.90 -13.47
C LEU A 100 12.20 4.28 -14.76
N HIS A 101 11.55 5.09 -15.62
CA HIS A 101 11.06 4.62 -16.91
C HIS A 101 12.20 4.20 -17.85
N ALA A 102 13.31 4.94 -17.86
CA ALA A 102 14.46 4.57 -18.67
C ALA A 102 15.06 3.20 -18.26
N ALA A 103 14.99 2.84 -16.97
CA ALA A 103 15.39 1.52 -16.50
C ALA A 103 14.37 0.44 -16.91
N GLU A 104 13.07 0.73 -16.84
CA GLU A 104 12.00 -0.19 -17.26
C GLU A 104 12.09 -0.55 -18.75
N GLU A 105 12.49 0.38 -19.62
CA GLU A 105 12.70 0.13 -21.06
C GLU A 105 13.75 -0.97 -21.36
N ILE A 106 14.69 -1.21 -20.44
CA ILE A 106 15.68 -2.29 -20.54
C ILE A 106 15.40 -3.45 -19.58
N GLY A 107 14.20 -3.51 -19.01
CA GLY A 107 13.76 -4.58 -18.11
C GLY A 107 14.39 -4.53 -16.72
N VAL A 108 14.94 -3.38 -16.31
CA VAL A 108 15.50 -3.18 -14.96
C VAL A 108 14.41 -2.60 -14.05
N GLU A 109 13.91 -3.43 -13.12
CA GLU A 109 12.94 -3.00 -12.12
C GLU A 109 13.63 -2.28 -10.95
N VAL A 110 13.33 -0.99 -10.77
CA VAL A 110 13.79 -0.23 -9.59
C VAL A 110 12.69 -0.22 -8.52
N PRO A 111 12.94 -0.73 -7.29
CA PRO A 111 11.92 -0.84 -6.26
C PRO A 111 11.25 0.50 -5.89
N HIS A 112 9.92 0.51 -5.75
CA HIS A 112 9.18 1.74 -5.44
C HIS A 112 7.81 1.48 -4.79
N TYR A 113 7.40 2.34 -3.83
CA TYR A 113 6.07 2.27 -3.20
C TYR A 113 5.14 3.42 -3.56
N CYS A 114 5.62 4.66 -3.64
CA CYS A 114 4.73 5.81 -3.88
C CYS A 114 4.52 6.07 -5.36
N TYR A 115 5.47 5.72 -6.22
CA TYR A 115 5.32 5.92 -7.66
C TYR A 115 4.21 5.03 -8.24
N HIS A 116 3.44 5.53 -9.19
CA HIS A 116 2.48 4.77 -10.00
C HIS A 116 2.37 5.51 -11.34
N ALA A 117 2.36 4.80 -12.48
CA ALA A 117 2.42 5.41 -13.81
C ALA A 117 1.30 6.44 -14.08
N ALA A 118 0.10 6.18 -13.57
CA ALA A 118 -1.05 7.07 -13.71
C ALA A 118 -1.27 8.07 -12.56
N LEU A 119 -0.30 8.27 -11.66
CA LEU A 119 -0.39 9.27 -10.59
C LEU A 119 0.84 10.19 -10.62
N SER A 120 0.76 11.33 -9.95
CA SER A 120 1.91 12.20 -9.72
C SER A 120 3.09 11.46 -9.06
N ALA A 121 4.31 11.98 -9.16
CA ALA A 121 5.50 11.35 -8.58
C ALA A 121 6.02 12.18 -7.38
N PRO A 122 5.62 11.87 -6.13
CA PRO A 122 6.01 12.70 -4.97
C PRO A 122 7.42 12.43 -4.45
N ALA A 123 8.10 11.37 -4.95
CA ALA A 123 9.42 10.93 -4.50
C ALA A 123 9.60 10.76 -2.97
N GLN A 124 8.50 10.53 -2.24
CA GLN A 124 8.50 10.53 -0.76
C GLN A 124 9.00 9.23 -0.13
N CYS A 125 8.76 8.07 -0.78
CA CYS A 125 9.09 6.77 -0.16
C CYS A 125 10.59 6.47 -0.12
N ARG A 126 11.38 7.18 -0.93
CA ARG A 126 12.84 7.02 -1.08
C ARG A 126 13.30 5.58 -1.40
N LEU A 127 12.40 4.70 -1.85
CA LEU A 127 12.80 3.34 -2.23
C LEU A 127 13.42 3.30 -3.64
N CYS A 128 13.05 4.22 -4.52
CA CYS A 128 13.54 4.23 -5.92
C CYS A 128 14.92 4.90 -6.11
N LEU A 129 15.78 4.89 -5.09
CA LEU A 129 17.09 5.53 -5.16
C LEU A 129 18.01 4.78 -6.13
N VAL A 130 18.71 5.53 -6.97
CA VAL A 130 19.74 5.05 -7.91
C VAL A 130 21.00 5.90 -7.80
N ASP A 131 22.16 5.32 -8.06
CA ASP A 131 23.42 6.04 -8.09
C ASP A 131 23.60 6.65 -9.47
N VAL A 132 23.82 7.96 -9.52
CA VAL A 132 24.12 8.70 -10.75
C VAL A 132 25.56 9.15 -10.67
N GLU A 133 26.37 8.84 -11.68
CA GLU A 133 27.77 9.24 -11.72
C GLU A 133 27.90 10.77 -11.65
N GLY A 134 28.78 11.25 -10.76
CA GLY A 134 28.96 12.68 -10.48
C GLY A 134 27.95 13.28 -9.49
N ALA A 135 26.87 12.58 -9.13
CA ALA A 135 25.97 13.03 -8.08
C ALA A 135 26.56 12.77 -6.68
N PRO A 136 26.46 13.70 -5.72
CA PRO A 136 27.03 13.52 -4.38
C PRO A 136 26.24 12.56 -3.49
N LYS A 137 25.04 12.14 -3.91
CA LYS A 137 24.15 11.23 -3.19
C LYS A 137 23.23 10.49 -4.18
N PRO A 138 22.65 9.34 -3.78
CA PRO A 138 21.68 8.64 -4.61
C PRO A 138 20.46 9.51 -4.92
N MET A 139 20.00 9.43 -6.16
CA MET A 139 18.92 10.24 -6.70
C MET A 139 17.63 9.43 -6.81
N PRO A 140 16.45 10.03 -6.53
CA PRO A 140 15.18 9.33 -6.70
C PRO A 140 14.88 9.18 -8.20
N SER A 141 14.88 7.95 -8.71
CA SER A 141 14.72 7.68 -10.14
C SER A 141 13.35 8.09 -10.70
N CYS A 142 12.28 8.08 -9.88
CA CYS A 142 10.93 8.40 -10.34
C CYS A 142 10.70 9.88 -10.74
N VAL A 143 11.58 10.80 -10.32
CA VAL A 143 11.48 12.23 -10.66
C VAL A 143 12.75 12.79 -11.30
N THR A 144 13.86 12.06 -11.22
CA THR A 144 15.11 12.47 -11.87
C THR A 144 15.01 12.17 -13.35
N GLN A 145 15.17 13.18 -14.20
CA GLN A 145 15.12 13.01 -15.65
C GLN A 145 16.44 12.46 -16.19
N ALA A 146 16.33 11.61 -17.21
CA ALA A 146 17.46 11.09 -17.96
C ALA A 146 18.16 12.23 -18.72
N GLN A 147 19.50 12.25 -18.65
CA GLN A 147 20.35 13.20 -19.36
C GLN A 147 21.30 12.45 -20.30
N ASP A 148 21.69 13.10 -21.39
CA ASP A 148 22.60 12.52 -22.37
C ASP A 148 23.99 12.26 -21.75
N GLY A 149 24.56 11.09 -22.03
CA GLY A 149 25.84 10.62 -21.50
C GLY A 149 25.82 10.23 -20.01
N GLN A 150 24.67 10.29 -19.34
CA GLN A 150 24.57 9.94 -17.92
C GLN A 150 24.86 8.46 -17.69
N VAL A 151 25.54 8.14 -16.58
CA VAL A 151 25.77 6.76 -16.13
C VAL A 151 25.02 6.56 -14.82
N VAL A 152 24.18 5.54 -14.79
CA VAL A 152 23.29 5.20 -13.67
C VAL A 152 23.54 3.76 -13.25
N ARG A 153 23.60 3.54 -11.95
CA ARG A 153 23.72 2.22 -11.32
C ARG A 153 22.53 2.00 -10.42
N THR A 154 21.78 0.94 -10.67
CA THR A 154 20.56 0.64 -9.91
C THR A 154 20.82 -0.40 -8.84
N ASP A 155 21.66 -1.41 -9.08
CA ASP A 155 21.75 -2.59 -8.21
C ASP A 155 23.08 -2.71 -7.42
N GLU A 156 23.92 -1.69 -7.46
CA GLU A 156 25.16 -1.62 -6.69
C GLU A 156 25.37 -0.23 -6.05
N GLY A 157 26.38 -0.12 -5.20
CA GLY A 157 26.79 1.15 -4.60
C GLY A 157 25.95 1.61 -3.41
N LEU A 158 26.00 2.92 -3.17
CA LEU A 158 25.37 3.58 -2.04
C LEU A 158 23.85 3.56 -2.15
N ALA A 159 23.31 3.60 -3.38
CA ALA A 159 21.87 3.49 -3.62
C ALA A 159 21.29 2.20 -3.00
N ARG A 160 21.92 1.04 -3.26
CA ARG A 160 21.45 -0.24 -2.72
C ARG A 160 21.56 -0.33 -1.21
N GLU A 161 22.60 0.24 -0.61
CA GLU A 161 22.73 0.35 0.85
C GLU A 161 21.63 1.23 1.46
N MET A 162 21.35 2.37 0.83
CA MET A 162 20.28 3.27 1.29
C MET A 162 18.89 2.64 1.16
N ARG A 163 18.61 1.90 0.07
CA ARG A 163 17.35 1.15 -0.09
C ARG A 163 17.16 0.11 1.01
N LYS A 164 18.22 -0.62 1.39
CA LYS A 164 18.20 -1.53 2.56
C LYS A 164 17.81 -0.81 3.84
N GLY A 165 18.35 0.39 4.07
CA GLY A 165 17.97 1.23 5.21
C GLY A 165 16.52 1.70 5.15
N VAL A 166 16.04 2.10 3.97
CA VAL A 166 14.63 2.49 3.75
C VAL A 166 13.68 1.33 4.04
N LEU A 167 13.97 0.14 3.53
CA LEU A 167 13.16 -1.06 3.82
C LEU A 167 13.15 -1.39 5.31
N GLU A 168 14.28 -1.23 6.00
CA GLU A 168 14.34 -1.40 7.45
C GLU A 168 13.45 -0.39 8.20
N PHE A 169 13.42 0.88 7.76
CA PHE A 169 12.51 1.88 8.33
C PHE A 169 11.02 1.58 8.07
N TYR A 170 10.69 0.93 6.95
CA TYR A 170 9.32 0.46 6.76
C TYR A 170 8.97 -0.68 7.71
N LEU A 171 9.91 -1.60 7.93
CA LEU A 171 9.70 -2.75 8.81
C LEU A 171 9.73 -2.42 10.31
N ILE A 172 10.31 -1.28 10.72
CA ILE A 172 10.42 -0.92 12.14
C ILE A 172 9.04 -0.91 12.82
N ASN A 173 8.04 -0.33 12.16
CA ASN A 173 6.69 -0.14 12.67
C ASN A 173 5.64 -1.00 11.95
N HIS A 174 5.99 -1.70 10.86
CA HIS A 174 5.07 -2.61 10.19
C HIS A 174 4.83 -3.87 11.04
N PRO A 175 3.57 -4.33 11.21
CA PRO A 175 3.23 -5.47 12.05
C PRO A 175 3.66 -6.80 11.43
N LEU A 176 3.77 -7.83 12.26
CA LEU A 176 4.08 -9.21 11.84
C LEU A 176 2.82 -9.96 11.39
N ASP A 177 2.03 -9.30 10.54
CA ASP A 177 0.70 -9.76 10.13
C ASP A 177 0.70 -10.63 8.88
N CYS A 178 1.86 -10.88 8.26
CA CYS A 178 1.93 -11.59 6.97
C CYS A 178 1.09 -12.90 6.92
N PRO A 179 1.03 -13.74 7.97
CA PRO A 179 0.18 -14.95 7.94
C PRO A 179 -1.32 -14.67 7.86
N ILE A 180 -1.79 -13.51 8.33
CA ILE A 180 -3.22 -13.14 8.35
C ILE A 180 -3.56 -12.04 7.34
N CYS A 181 -2.56 -11.36 6.78
CA CYS A 181 -2.71 -10.30 5.79
C CYS A 181 -3.20 -10.90 4.46
N ASP A 182 -4.26 -10.32 3.90
CA ASP A 182 -4.89 -10.79 2.67
C ASP A 182 -4.02 -10.55 1.42
N GLN A 183 -3.27 -9.45 1.42
CA GLN A 183 -2.29 -9.09 0.38
C GLN A 183 -1.05 -10.00 0.34
N SER A 184 -0.87 -10.90 1.31
CA SER A 184 0.31 -11.78 1.33
C SER A 184 0.36 -12.64 0.07
N GLY A 185 1.54 -12.71 -0.56
CA GLY A 185 1.73 -13.36 -1.85
C GLY A 185 1.64 -12.42 -3.06
N GLU A 186 1.09 -11.21 -2.89
CA GLU A 186 1.07 -10.15 -3.90
C GLU A 186 1.42 -8.78 -3.27
N CYS A 187 2.18 -8.81 -2.18
CA CYS A 187 2.55 -7.63 -1.40
C CYS A 187 3.93 -7.13 -1.83
N LYS A 188 3.99 -5.94 -2.44
CA LYS A 188 5.26 -5.34 -2.87
C LYS A 188 6.25 -5.13 -1.73
N LEU A 189 5.77 -4.91 -0.50
CA LEU A 189 6.66 -4.84 0.67
C LEU A 189 7.33 -6.18 0.96
N GLN A 190 6.61 -7.29 0.82
CA GLN A 190 7.20 -8.63 0.98
C GLN A 190 8.24 -8.88 -0.11
N ASP A 191 7.89 -8.58 -1.37
CA ASP A 191 8.76 -8.83 -2.52
C ASP A 191 10.07 -8.03 -2.43
N TYR A 192 10.00 -6.74 -2.14
CA TYR A 192 11.20 -5.90 -2.06
C TYR A 192 12.05 -6.18 -0.82
N VAL A 193 11.44 -6.55 0.31
CA VAL A 193 12.18 -7.01 1.49
C VAL A 193 12.87 -8.34 1.20
N HIS A 194 12.22 -9.24 0.46
CA HIS A 194 12.83 -10.50 0.06
C HIS A 194 14.00 -10.29 -0.91
N SER A 195 13.84 -9.40 -1.90
CA SER A 195 14.85 -9.19 -2.95
C SER A 195 16.06 -8.38 -2.47
N GLU A 196 15.85 -7.33 -1.68
CA GLU A 196 16.90 -6.39 -1.31
C GLU A 196 17.06 -6.18 0.20
N GLY A 197 16.05 -6.53 1.00
CA GLY A 197 16.01 -6.27 2.43
C GLY A 197 17.10 -6.99 3.24
N ARG A 198 17.20 -6.63 4.53
CA ARG A 198 18.05 -7.36 5.48
C ARG A 198 17.41 -8.70 5.82
N ALA A 199 18.24 -9.72 6.03
CA ALA A 199 17.78 -11.02 6.51
C ALA A 199 17.13 -10.96 7.91
N HIS A 200 17.60 -10.05 8.77
CA HIS A 200 17.09 -9.86 10.13
C HIS A 200 16.92 -8.37 10.45
N GLY A 201 15.81 -8.03 11.09
CA GLY A 201 15.58 -6.70 11.64
C GLY A 201 16.38 -6.47 12.93
N ARG A 202 16.72 -5.21 13.21
CA ARG A 202 17.43 -4.82 14.45
C ARG A 202 16.52 -4.24 15.54
N GLY A 203 15.29 -3.87 15.17
CA GLY A 203 14.32 -3.28 16.10
C GLY A 203 13.88 -4.26 17.17
N VAL A 204 13.94 -3.83 18.43
CA VAL A 204 13.48 -4.58 19.61
C VAL A 204 12.38 -3.83 20.37
N GLU A 205 12.11 -2.60 19.94
CA GLU A 205 11.12 -1.70 20.50
C GLU A 205 9.71 -2.16 20.15
N PRO A 206 8.71 -1.80 20.99
CA PRO A 206 7.32 -2.02 20.64
C PRO A 206 6.97 -1.22 19.37
N LYS A 207 6.27 -1.89 18.46
CA LYS A 207 5.74 -1.27 17.23
C LYS A 207 4.59 -0.34 17.58
N ARG A 208 4.45 0.76 16.84
CA ARG A 208 3.25 1.61 16.93
C ARG A 208 1.99 0.84 16.54
N VAL A 209 0.84 1.25 17.10
CA VAL A 209 -0.47 0.66 16.82
C VAL A 209 -1.49 1.76 16.51
N PHE A 210 -2.10 1.71 15.34
CA PHE A 210 -3.24 2.51 14.90
C PHE A 210 -4.54 1.71 14.88
N GLY A 211 -4.46 0.39 14.64
CA GLY A 211 -5.63 -0.49 14.58
C GLY A 211 -6.30 -0.52 13.20
N ARG A 212 -7.58 -0.90 13.22
CA ARG A 212 -8.41 -1.09 12.02
C ARG A 212 -9.57 -0.10 12.03
N ASP A 213 -9.84 0.47 10.87
CA ASP A 213 -11.00 1.33 10.63
C ASP A 213 -11.83 0.86 9.44
N ASP A 214 -13.10 1.24 9.42
CA ASP A 214 -14.03 1.00 8.32
C ASP A 214 -14.25 2.31 7.55
N PHE A 215 -13.56 2.43 6.42
CA PHE A 215 -13.67 3.61 5.56
C PHE A 215 -15.00 3.69 4.80
N GLY A 216 -15.90 2.72 4.91
CA GLY A 216 -17.15 2.67 4.15
C GLY A 216 -17.00 2.02 2.77
N GLY A 217 -18.12 1.87 2.05
CA GLY A 217 -18.18 1.08 0.83
C GLY A 217 -17.70 -0.35 1.08
N ASP A 218 -16.92 -0.89 0.13
CA ASP A 218 -16.28 -2.21 0.23
C ASP A 218 -14.86 -2.14 0.84
N VAL A 219 -14.43 -1.04 1.46
CA VAL A 219 -13.03 -0.89 1.90
C VAL A 219 -12.86 -0.94 3.41
N LEU A 220 -11.97 -1.80 3.89
CA LEU A 220 -11.44 -1.78 5.26
C LEU A 220 -10.01 -1.27 5.27
N PHE A 221 -9.66 -0.53 6.32
CA PHE A 221 -8.33 0.01 6.51
C PHE A 221 -7.64 -0.60 7.73
N TYR A 222 -6.45 -1.16 7.53
CA TYR A 222 -5.53 -1.63 8.57
C TYR A 222 -4.36 -0.65 8.67
N GLY A 223 -4.48 0.33 9.57
CA GLY A 223 -3.53 1.43 9.70
C GLY A 223 -2.10 0.99 10.00
N ASP A 224 -1.95 -0.08 10.76
CA ASP A 224 -0.65 -0.66 11.12
C ASP A 224 0.16 -1.14 9.91
N ARG A 225 -0.55 -1.61 8.88
CA ARG A 225 0.07 -2.15 7.66
C ARG A 225 0.45 -1.04 6.67
N CYS A 226 -0.04 0.18 6.85
CA CYS A 226 0.16 1.28 5.92
C CYS A 226 1.62 1.76 5.92
N VAL A 227 2.22 1.81 4.73
CA VAL A 227 3.58 2.35 4.49
C VAL A 227 3.59 3.84 4.12
N MET A 228 2.47 4.55 4.35
CA MET A 228 2.35 6.00 4.11
C MET A 228 2.89 6.46 2.73
N CYS A 229 2.57 5.71 1.68
CA CYS A 229 3.01 6.03 0.31
C CYS A 229 2.10 7.06 -0.40
N THR A 230 0.97 7.38 0.23
CA THR A 230 -0.12 8.26 -0.22
C THR A 230 -0.65 8.01 -1.63
N ARG A 231 -0.50 6.78 -2.18
CA ARG A 231 -1.12 6.41 -3.46
C ARG A 231 -2.65 6.55 -3.40
N CYS A 232 -3.28 6.06 -2.34
CA CYS A 232 -4.73 6.15 -2.15
C CYS A 232 -5.25 7.59 -2.10
N VAL A 233 -4.61 8.47 -1.31
CA VAL A 233 -4.97 9.89 -1.21
C VAL A 233 -4.88 10.56 -2.59
N ARG A 234 -3.76 10.37 -3.29
CA ARG A 234 -3.56 10.97 -4.61
C ARG A 234 -4.46 10.38 -5.68
N PHE A 235 -4.78 9.10 -5.62
CA PHE A 235 -5.79 8.52 -6.51
C PHE A 235 -7.14 9.18 -6.30
N MET A 236 -7.58 9.33 -5.05
CA MET A 236 -8.87 9.96 -4.74
C MET A 236 -8.91 11.41 -5.21
N GLU A 237 -7.81 12.14 -5.06
CA GLU A 237 -7.69 13.54 -5.50
C GLU A 237 -7.55 13.72 -7.02
N GLU A 238 -6.62 13.00 -7.64
CA GLU A 238 -6.21 13.19 -9.04
C GLU A 238 -7.10 12.43 -10.02
N MET A 239 -7.48 11.19 -9.68
CA MET A 239 -8.19 10.28 -10.59
C MET A 239 -9.69 10.21 -10.29
N ALA A 240 -10.07 9.91 -9.05
CA ALA A 240 -11.48 9.84 -8.67
C ALA A 240 -12.14 11.23 -8.57
N GLN A 241 -11.32 12.29 -8.44
CA GLN A 241 -11.76 13.68 -8.25
C GLN A 241 -12.73 13.84 -7.06
N ASP A 242 -12.50 13.04 -6.03
CA ASP A 242 -13.31 12.94 -4.82
C ASP A 242 -12.36 12.84 -3.62
N PRO A 243 -11.76 13.96 -3.15
CA PRO A 243 -10.66 13.98 -2.20
C PRO A 243 -11.12 13.71 -0.75
N VAL A 244 -11.71 12.55 -0.52
CA VAL A 244 -12.28 12.09 0.76
C VAL A 244 -11.23 11.49 1.69
N LEU A 245 -10.08 11.04 1.15
CA LEU A 245 -8.94 10.54 1.92
C LEU A 245 -7.90 11.61 2.11
N THR A 246 -7.30 11.67 3.30
CA THR A 246 -6.22 12.60 3.63
C THR A 246 -5.21 11.98 4.58
N VAL A 247 -4.08 12.67 4.77
CA VAL A 247 -3.12 12.36 5.83
C VAL A 247 -3.45 13.22 7.05
N VAL A 248 -3.74 12.57 8.17
CA VAL A 248 -3.96 13.22 9.47
C VAL A 248 -2.71 13.06 10.33
N GLU A 249 -2.49 13.98 11.27
CA GLU A 249 -1.29 14.06 12.12
C GLU A 249 0.01 14.30 11.32
N ARG A 250 1.16 14.11 11.98
CA ARG A 250 2.49 14.34 11.40
C ARG A 250 3.54 13.40 12.00
N GLY A 251 4.60 13.16 11.24
CA GLY A 251 5.72 12.31 11.66
C GLY A 251 5.32 10.84 11.78
N ASP A 252 5.79 10.16 12.82
CA ASP A 252 5.48 8.78 13.13
C ASP A 252 4.02 8.55 13.59
N ARG A 253 3.29 9.63 13.87
CA ARG A 253 1.85 9.58 14.18
C ARG A 253 0.95 9.78 12.95
N ALA A 254 1.53 10.04 11.78
CA ALA A 254 0.77 10.23 10.55
C ALA A 254 -0.02 8.96 10.19
N VAL A 255 -1.29 9.14 9.83
CA VAL A 255 -2.23 8.09 9.47
C VAL A 255 -3.10 8.53 8.30
N ILE A 256 -3.52 7.59 7.44
CA ILE A 256 -4.51 7.86 6.40
C ILE A 256 -5.87 7.80 7.05
N ASP A 257 -6.73 8.78 6.79
CA ASP A 257 -8.08 8.83 7.34
C ASP A 257 -9.04 9.50 6.35
N THR A 258 -10.34 9.39 6.62
CA THR A 258 -11.42 10.00 5.86
C THR A 258 -11.80 11.37 6.44
N PHE A 259 -12.29 12.27 5.60
CA PHE A 259 -12.72 13.59 6.03
C PHE A 259 -14.17 13.56 6.60
N PHE A 260 -14.38 14.12 7.79
CA PHE A 260 -15.69 14.36 8.42
C PHE A 260 -16.66 13.16 8.52
N GLU A 261 -16.17 11.96 8.82
CA GLU A 261 -17.01 10.74 8.99
C GLU A 261 -17.81 10.34 7.73
N GLN A 262 -17.56 10.95 6.56
CA GLN A 262 -18.29 10.67 5.31
C GLN A 262 -17.93 9.28 4.75
N GLY A 263 -16.69 8.84 4.97
CA GLY A 263 -16.18 7.59 4.43
C GLY A 263 -16.17 7.58 2.90
N LEU A 264 -16.26 6.37 2.34
CA LEU A 264 -16.19 6.04 0.92
C LEU A 264 -17.53 5.54 0.37
N LYS A 265 -18.60 5.57 1.16
CA LYS A 265 -19.90 4.95 0.79
C LYS A 265 -20.51 5.55 -0.48
N ASP A 266 -20.33 6.85 -0.69
CA ASP A 266 -20.88 7.56 -1.84
C ASP A 266 -19.87 7.68 -3.00
N SER A 267 -18.67 7.11 -2.84
CA SER A 267 -17.61 7.19 -3.85
C SER A 267 -17.72 6.02 -4.83
N SER A 268 -17.69 6.33 -6.12
CA SER A 268 -17.97 5.34 -7.19
C SER A 268 -16.74 4.65 -7.78
N TRP A 269 -15.54 5.04 -7.33
CA TRP A 269 -14.24 4.56 -7.85
C TRP A 269 -13.29 4.14 -6.71
N SER A 270 -13.84 4.01 -5.50
CA SER A 270 -13.09 3.78 -4.27
C SER A 270 -12.44 2.39 -4.22
N GLY A 271 -12.98 1.38 -4.91
CA GLY A 271 -12.42 0.03 -4.98
C GLY A 271 -10.99 0.00 -5.50
N ASN A 272 -10.66 0.89 -6.46
CA ASN A 272 -9.32 1.00 -7.03
C ASN A 272 -8.24 1.35 -5.98
N ILE A 273 -8.60 1.95 -4.82
CA ILE A 273 -7.61 2.22 -3.77
C ILE A 273 -7.08 0.94 -3.12
N VAL A 274 -7.85 -0.15 -3.16
CA VAL A 274 -7.43 -1.49 -2.73
C VAL A 274 -6.38 -2.00 -3.71
N ASP A 275 -6.62 -1.89 -5.02
CA ASP A 275 -5.72 -2.39 -6.05
C ASP A 275 -4.37 -1.65 -6.11
N ILE A 276 -4.37 -0.33 -5.96
CA ILE A 276 -3.12 0.45 -6.00
C ILE A 276 -2.29 0.35 -4.72
N CYS A 277 -2.89 -0.15 -3.63
CA CYS A 277 -2.21 -0.23 -2.34
C CYS A 277 -1.05 -1.23 -2.45
N PRO A 278 0.22 -0.83 -2.25
CA PRO A 278 1.35 -1.73 -2.39
C PRO A 278 1.45 -2.77 -1.25
N VAL A 279 0.59 -2.65 -0.24
CA VAL A 279 0.59 -3.43 1.01
C VAL A 279 -0.86 -3.71 1.41
N GLY A 280 -1.09 -4.67 2.32
CA GLY A 280 -2.44 -5.03 2.76
C GLY A 280 -3.06 -4.07 3.78
N ALA A 281 -2.90 -2.76 3.58
CA ALA A 281 -3.47 -1.73 4.41
C ALA A 281 -4.90 -1.37 4.00
N LEU A 282 -5.19 -1.33 2.70
CA LEU A 282 -6.54 -1.15 2.17
C LEU A 282 -6.96 -2.49 1.57
N VAL A 283 -8.07 -3.05 2.05
CA VAL A 283 -8.54 -4.37 1.63
C VAL A 283 -10.03 -4.34 1.30
N SER A 284 -10.44 -5.15 0.33
CA SER A 284 -11.85 -5.37 -0.02
C SER A 284 -12.54 -6.19 1.07
N LYS A 285 -13.68 -5.73 1.58
CA LYS A 285 -14.51 -6.48 2.55
C LYS A 285 -15.07 -7.73 1.91
N ASP A 286 -15.47 -7.64 0.65
CA ASP A 286 -15.96 -8.80 -0.08
C ASP A 286 -14.87 -9.87 -0.20
N PHE A 287 -13.64 -9.54 -0.61
CA PHE A 287 -12.62 -10.56 -0.83
C PHE A 287 -11.94 -11.08 0.47
N LEU A 288 -11.99 -10.30 1.56
CA LEU A 288 -11.25 -10.56 2.80
C LEU A 288 -11.36 -12.01 3.30
N HIS A 289 -10.22 -12.71 3.36
CA HIS A 289 -10.09 -14.08 3.85
C HIS A 289 -10.82 -15.17 3.05
N LYS A 290 -11.32 -14.86 1.83
CA LYS A 290 -11.96 -15.87 0.96
C LYS A 290 -10.93 -16.80 0.31
N ALA A 291 -9.78 -16.28 -0.12
CA ALA A 291 -8.71 -17.02 -0.80
C ALA A 291 -7.35 -16.34 -0.60
N ARG A 292 -6.26 -17.01 -0.98
CA ARG A 292 -4.93 -16.41 -1.06
C ARG A 292 -4.56 -16.11 -2.51
N ALA A 293 -3.70 -15.11 -2.71
CA ALA A 293 -3.29 -14.68 -4.05
C ALA A 293 -2.71 -15.84 -4.89
N TRP A 294 -1.90 -16.71 -4.30
CA TRP A 294 -1.30 -17.86 -4.98
C TRP A 294 -2.25 -19.04 -5.23
N ASP A 295 -3.46 -19.03 -4.64
CA ASP A 295 -4.48 -20.07 -4.86
C ASP A 295 -5.44 -19.72 -6.02
N LEU A 296 -5.26 -18.55 -6.64
CA LEU A 296 -6.18 -18.01 -7.64
C LEU A 296 -5.59 -18.16 -9.04
N ASP A 297 -6.39 -18.72 -9.95
CA ASP A 297 -6.13 -18.63 -11.38
C ASP A 297 -6.53 -17.26 -11.91
N HIS A 298 -5.75 -16.71 -12.84
CA HIS A 298 -5.96 -15.40 -13.43
C HIS A 298 -6.37 -15.54 -14.89
N THR A 299 -7.59 -15.09 -15.21
CA THR A 299 -8.12 -15.13 -16.59
C THR A 299 -8.42 -13.72 -17.08
N PRO A 300 -7.74 -13.23 -18.14
CA PRO A 300 -8.05 -11.94 -18.76
C PRO A 300 -9.47 -11.92 -19.31
N SER A 301 -10.22 -10.86 -19.02
CA SER A 301 -11.60 -10.69 -19.47
C SER A 301 -11.99 -9.20 -19.59
N VAL A 302 -13.28 -8.94 -19.73
CA VAL A 302 -13.91 -7.62 -19.82
C VAL A 302 -15.02 -7.53 -18.78
N CYS A 303 -15.10 -6.40 -18.08
CA CYS A 303 -16.11 -6.10 -17.07
C CYS A 303 -17.52 -6.10 -17.71
N PRO A 304 -18.48 -6.89 -17.17
CA PRO A 304 -19.85 -6.91 -17.66
C PRO A 304 -20.72 -5.80 -17.06
N ASN A 305 -20.24 -5.08 -16.04
CA ASN A 305 -21.03 -4.15 -15.25
C ASN A 305 -21.26 -2.80 -15.95
N CYS A 306 -20.25 -2.29 -16.66
CA CYS A 306 -20.29 -0.96 -17.25
C CYS A 306 -20.22 -1.00 -18.79
N SER A 307 -20.83 -0.01 -19.44
CA SER A 307 -20.78 0.13 -20.91
C SER A 307 -19.40 0.55 -21.45
N GLN A 308 -18.45 0.86 -20.57
CA GLN A 308 -17.06 1.13 -20.95
C GLN A 308 -16.31 -0.15 -21.33
N GLY A 309 -16.71 -1.29 -20.76
CA GLY A 309 -16.00 -2.56 -20.97
C GLY A 309 -14.58 -2.52 -20.41
N CYS A 310 -14.42 -2.15 -19.14
CA CYS A 310 -13.10 -2.14 -18.49
C CYS A 310 -12.42 -3.51 -18.63
N ASN A 311 -11.14 -3.52 -18.99
CA ASN A 311 -10.38 -4.76 -18.99
C ASN A 311 -10.11 -5.18 -17.55
N VAL A 312 -10.33 -6.47 -17.26
CA VAL A 312 -10.19 -7.03 -15.91
C VAL A 312 -9.47 -8.37 -15.96
N ASP A 313 -8.89 -8.75 -14.84
CA ASP A 313 -8.51 -10.12 -14.56
C ASP A 313 -9.54 -10.74 -13.62
N ILE A 314 -10.12 -11.87 -14.04
CA ILE A 314 -11.02 -12.67 -13.22
C ILE A 314 -10.18 -13.64 -12.41
N HIS A 315 -10.23 -13.50 -11.08
CA HIS A 315 -9.51 -14.37 -10.17
C HIS A 315 -10.43 -15.49 -9.69
N THR A 316 -10.11 -16.74 -10.04
CA THR A 316 -10.96 -17.91 -9.77
C THR A 316 -10.25 -18.97 -8.96
N ARG A 317 -11.00 -19.72 -8.14
CA ARG A 317 -10.55 -20.96 -7.52
C ARG A 317 -11.72 -21.94 -7.46
N ASP A 318 -11.48 -23.21 -7.76
CA ASP A 318 -12.53 -24.25 -7.76
C ASP A 318 -13.77 -23.89 -8.61
N ASN A 319 -13.54 -23.23 -9.76
CA ASN A 319 -14.58 -22.69 -10.65
C ASN A 319 -15.49 -21.62 -10.03
N VAL A 320 -15.07 -21.00 -8.91
CA VAL A 320 -15.76 -19.88 -8.28
C VAL A 320 -14.96 -18.61 -8.51
N VAL A 321 -15.62 -17.55 -8.96
CA VAL A 321 -15.03 -16.21 -9.05
C VAL A 321 -14.94 -15.62 -7.65
N HIS A 322 -13.73 -15.28 -7.22
CA HIS A 322 -13.48 -14.72 -5.89
C HIS A 322 -13.34 -13.20 -5.89
N ARG A 323 -12.72 -12.64 -6.93
CA ARG A 323 -12.60 -11.18 -7.12
C ARG A 323 -12.33 -10.84 -8.58
N LEU A 324 -12.52 -9.57 -8.92
CA LEU A 324 -12.08 -8.96 -10.17
C LEU A 324 -11.03 -7.92 -9.83
N LYS A 325 -9.97 -7.82 -10.63
CA LYS A 325 -8.98 -6.74 -10.55
C LYS A 325 -8.89 -6.01 -11.89
N PRO A 326 -8.58 -4.71 -11.92
CA PRO A 326 -8.38 -4.00 -13.17
C PRO A 326 -7.16 -4.55 -13.89
N ARG A 327 -7.29 -4.75 -15.19
CA ARG A 327 -6.19 -5.08 -16.09
C ARG A 327 -5.88 -3.85 -16.94
N GLU A 328 -4.61 -3.52 -17.06
CA GLU A 328 -4.19 -2.33 -17.78
C GLU A 328 -4.56 -2.40 -19.27
N ASN A 329 -5.18 -1.32 -19.76
CA ASN A 329 -5.37 -1.05 -21.18
C ASN A 329 -5.43 0.47 -21.41
N PRO A 330 -4.36 1.07 -21.95
CA PRO A 330 -4.29 2.51 -22.20
C PRO A 330 -5.40 3.07 -23.09
N GLU A 331 -5.99 2.25 -23.98
CA GLU A 331 -7.03 2.68 -24.90
C GLU A 331 -8.45 2.68 -24.30
N VAL A 332 -8.66 1.98 -23.18
CA VAL A 332 -10.00 1.76 -22.61
C VAL A 332 -10.12 2.30 -21.19
N ASN A 333 -9.37 1.72 -20.25
CA ASN A 333 -9.56 1.97 -18.82
C ASN A 333 -8.28 2.42 -18.11
N GLY A 334 -7.18 2.63 -18.83
CA GLY A 334 -5.89 2.92 -18.24
C GLY A 334 -5.53 1.79 -17.28
N HIS A 335 -5.47 2.09 -15.98
CA HIS A 335 -5.22 1.12 -14.91
C HIS A 335 -6.43 0.83 -14.01
N TRP A 336 -7.59 1.41 -14.31
CA TRP A 336 -8.71 1.51 -13.37
C TRP A 336 -9.91 0.67 -13.81
N MET A 337 -10.85 0.43 -12.89
CA MET A 337 -12.16 -0.12 -13.22
C MET A 337 -13.26 0.57 -12.40
N CYS A 338 -14.51 0.40 -12.82
CA CYS A 338 -15.65 0.76 -11.98
C CYS A 338 -15.73 -0.15 -10.75
N ASP A 339 -16.21 0.40 -9.64
CA ASP A 339 -16.47 -0.34 -8.40
C ASP A 339 -17.49 -1.50 -8.58
#